data_AF-A0A433B2Q8-F1
#
_entry.id   AF-A0A433B2Q8-F1
#
_cell.length_a   1.000
_cell.length_b   1.000
_cell.length_c   1.000
_cell.angle_alpha   90.00
_cell.angle_beta   90.00
_cell.angle_gamma   90.00
#
_symmetry.space_group_name_H-M   'P 1'
#
loop_
_entity.id
_entity.type
_entity.pdbx_description
1 polymer ?
#
loop_
_entity_poly.entity_id
_entity_poly.type
_entity_poly.pdbx_seq_one_letter_code
_entity_poly.pdbx_strand_id
1 'polypeptide(L)'
;MTISVYYARSGDATAEELLESPPSINEDFVAFLHTIGWPVDIATHPGFKGKLDAAICATAPYYADRVHEVIFNVPYTVRSPPPGNSTWATTSMPSRVFRKISSDDHVCVVWIEDLRNYEQLARRIRESAVPSARLMVYLFVNPLKNNADGLYWIRVLVPIHGTNPVAFAASQRLNESVLGFGPLVDGMIVSRHALGLMIRNTAISAHQACKVVMDTYTRPYVTSADFSVLSTVRTTQAVHRRASSSPSDTDAIVRLSCMHSVIICDSPPYHAGFTRIFLWVANNGGRAKIDTAV
;
A
#
# COMPACT_ATOMS: atom_id res chain seq x y z
N MET A 1 1.15 -2.18 -6.16
CA MET A 1 1.81 -1.03 -5.51
C MET A 1 2.41 -1.48 -4.19
N THR A 2 3.35 -0.73 -3.64
CA THR A 2 4.02 -1.04 -2.37
C THR A 2 3.86 0.12 -1.39
N ILE A 3 3.76 -0.21 -0.09
CA ILE A 3 3.59 0.75 1.02
C ILE A 3 4.52 0.32 2.15
N SER A 4 5.31 1.25 2.68
CA SER A 4 6.17 0.99 3.84
C SER A 4 5.36 1.04 5.13
N VAL A 5 5.62 0.13 6.06
CA VAL A 5 5.02 0.11 7.40
C VAL A 5 6.11 0.00 8.46
N TYR A 6 6.29 1.08 9.23
CA TYR A 6 7.28 1.16 10.31
C TYR A 6 6.62 1.01 11.67
N TYR A 7 7.42 0.57 12.64
CA TYR A 7 7.08 0.61 14.06
C TYR A 7 8.12 1.47 14.78
N ALA A 8 7.65 2.43 15.56
CA ALA A 8 8.47 3.36 16.33
C ALA A 8 7.93 3.45 17.77
N ARG A 9 8.83 3.44 18.75
CA ARG A 9 8.44 3.70 20.15
C ARG A 9 8.21 5.18 20.43
N SER A 10 8.93 6.04 19.74
CA SER A 10 8.85 7.49 19.93
C SER A 10 9.05 8.18 18.60
N GLY A 11 8.49 9.39 18.46
CA GLY A 11 8.85 10.26 17.34
C GLY A 11 10.32 10.62 17.35
N ASP A 12 11.04 10.50 18.47
CA ASP A 12 12.50 10.68 18.57
C ASP A 12 13.33 9.49 18.06
N ALA A 13 12.70 8.41 17.58
CA ALA A 13 13.41 7.23 17.10
C ALA A 13 14.37 7.55 15.95
N THR A 14 15.53 6.90 15.97
CA THR A 14 16.58 7.04 14.94
C THR A 14 16.33 6.08 13.77
N ALA A 15 16.92 6.35 12.61
CA ALA A 15 16.82 5.45 11.47
C ALA A 15 17.44 4.06 11.74
N GLU A 16 18.45 3.99 12.59
CA GLU A 16 19.05 2.74 13.07
C GLU A 16 18.06 1.95 13.94
N GLU A 17 17.39 2.62 14.88
CA GLU A 17 16.34 1.98 15.71
C GLU A 17 15.15 1.50 14.88
N LEU A 18 14.87 2.09 13.72
CA LEU A 18 13.77 1.67 12.85
C LEU A 18 14.13 0.48 11.93
N LEU A 19 15.41 0.36 11.54
CA LEU A 19 15.84 -0.52 10.45
C LEU A 19 16.87 -1.59 10.85
N GLU A 20 17.66 -1.36 11.89
CA GLU A 20 18.81 -2.20 12.26
C GLU A 20 18.67 -2.81 13.64
N SER A 21 18.23 -2.02 14.62
CA SER A 21 17.99 -2.46 16.00
C SER A 21 16.53 -2.26 16.42
N PRO A 22 15.57 -2.87 15.69
CA PRO A 22 14.17 -2.62 15.92
C PRO A 22 13.72 -3.03 17.32
N PRO A 23 12.94 -2.20 18.04
CA PRO A 23 12.44 -2.53 19.37
C PRO A 23 11.49 -3.74 19.32
N SER A 24 11.27 -4.38 20.46
CA SER A 24 10.25 -5.44 20.58
C SER A 24 8.88 -4.91 20.14
N ILE A 25 8.25 -5.57 19.17
CA ILE A 25 6.90 -5.23 18.70
C ILE A 25 5.86 -5.62 19.75
N ASN A 26 4.82 -4.79 19.87
CA ASN A 26 3.65 -5.13 20.67
C ASN A 26 2.64 -5.99 19.87
N GLU A 27 1.77 -6.71 20.59
CA GLU A 27 0.76 -7.57 19.96
C GLU A 27 -0.24 -6.77 19.13
N ASP A 28 -0.54 -5.53 19.54
CA ASP A 28 -1.44 -4.63 18.81
C ASP A 28 -0.92 -4.30 17.40
N PHE A 29 0.38 -4.10 17.24
CA PHE A 29 0.99 -3.87 15.93
C PHE A 29 0.92 -5.12 15.06
N VAL A 30 1.17 -6.30 15.62
CA VAL A 30 1.03 -7.57 14.89
C VAL A 30 -0.42 -7.77 14.44
N ALA A 31 -1.39 -7.56 15.33
CA ALA A 31 -2.81 -7.60 14.99
C ALA A 31 -3.15 -6.59 13.90
N PHE A 32 -2.61 -5.38 13.98
CA PHE A 32 -2.77 -4.36 12.94
C PHE A 32 -2.23 -4.82 11.58
N LEU A 33 -1.04 -5.44 11.51
CA LEU A 33 -0.48 -5.98 10.27
C LEU A 33 -1.40 -7.03 9.63
N HIS A 34 -2.10 -7.84 10.42
CA HIS A 34 -3.10 -8.79 9.91
C HIS A 34 -4.40 -8.12 9.44
N THR A 35 -4.73 -6.93 9.93
CA THR A 35 -5.92 -6.18 9.49
C THR A 35 -5.66 -5.36 8.23
N ILE A 36 -4.42 -4.88 8.03
CA ILE A 36 -4.07 -4.09 6.84
C ILE A 36 -3.90 -4.99 5.61
N GLY A 37 -3.44 -6.23 5.79
CA GLY A 37 -3.35 -7.24 4.73
C GLY A 37 -3.24 -8.65 5.32
N TRP A 38 -3.53 -9.67 4.52
CA TRP A 38 -3.33 -11.05 4.96
C TRP A 38 -1.86 -11.45 4.78
N PRO A 39 -1.29 -12.24 5.68
CA PRO A 39 0.08 -12.71 5.53
C PRO A 39 0.18 -13.67 4.34
N VAL A 40 1.17 -13.46 3.47
CA VAL A 40 1.48 -14.36 2.36
C VAL A 40 2.93 -14.82 2.43
N ASP A 41 3.18 -16.07 2.01
CA ASP A 41 4.54 -16.59 1.81
C ASP A 41 5.09 -16.10 0.46
N ILE A 42 6.22 -15.38 0.51
CA ILE A 42 6.84 -14.76 -0.65
C ILE A 42 7.37 -15.81 -1.64
N ALA A 43 7.74 -17.00 -1.18
CA ALA A 43 8.22 -18.06 -2.08
C ALA A 43 7.10 -18.56 -3.00
N THR A 44 5.91 -18.78 -2.45
CA THR A 44 4.80 -19.46 -3.14
C THR A 44 3.71 -18.52 -3.66
N HIS A 45 3.68 -17.26 -3.21
CA HIS A 45 2.61 -16.32 -3.57
C HIS A 45 2.58 -16.05 -5.10
N PRO A 46 1.42 -16.16 -5.77
CA PRO A 46 1.32 -15.94 -7.22
C PRO A 46 1.10 -14.49 -7.63
N GLY A 47 0.72 -13.62 -6.68
CA GLY A 47 0.40 -12.21 -6.94
C GLY A 47 1.61 -11.28 -6.93
N PHE A 48 1.33 -9.99 -6.98
CA PHE A 48 2.35 -8.94 -6.95
C PHE A 48 3.19 -8.96 -5.66
N LYS A 49 4.53 -9.00 -5.81
CA LYS A 49 5.51 -9.02 -4.68
C LYS A 49 6.34 -7.74 -4.55
N GLY A 50 6.15 -6.77 -5.45
CA GLY A 50 7.04 -5.62 -5.55
C GLY A 50 8.49 -6.04 -5.78
N LYS A 51 9.40 -5.57 -4.92
CA LYS A 51 10.83 -5.90 -4.94
C LYS A 51 11.22 -6.98 -3.93
N LEU A 52 10.25 -7.61 -3.28
CA LEU A 52 10.50 -8.67 -2.31
C LEU A 52 10.93 -9.96 -3.01
N ASP A 53 11.89 -10.64 -2.40
CA ASP A 53 12.37 -11.96 -2.79
C ASP A 53 12.35 -12.86 -1.54
N ALA A 54 12.08 -14.15 -1.72
CA ALA A 54 12.02 -15.13 -0.64
C ALA A 54 13.34 -15.23 0.16
N ALA A 55 14.46 -14.89 -0.48
CA ALA A 55 15.78 -14.84 0.15
C ALA A 55 15.93 -13.70 1.18
N ILE A 56 15.17 -12.61 1.03
CA ILE A 56 15.24 -11.43 1.92
C ILE A 56 14.02 -11.30 2.82
N CYS A 57 12.89 -11.91 2.47
CA CYS A 57 11.65 -11.79 3.21
C CYS A 57 10.82 -13.06 3.00
N ALA A 58 10.53 -13.80 4.08
CA ALA A 58 9.73 -15.01 4.00
C ALA A 58 8.23 -14.69 3.87
N THR A 59 7.75 -13.70 4.63
CA THR A 59 6.33 -13.36 4.70
C THR A 59 6.12 -11.86 4.68
N ALA A 60 5.09 -11.39 3.98
CA ALA A 60 4.66 -9.99 4.04
C ALA A 60 3.13 -9.90 4.09
N PRO A 61 2.57 -8.82 4.68
CA PRO A 61 1.15 -8.52 4.52
C PRO A 61 0.86 -8.12 3.07
N TYR A 62 -0.19 -8.70 2.51
CA TYR A 62 -0.65 -8.46 1.15
C TYR A 62 -2.15 -8.17 1.14
N TYR A 63 -2.56 -7.32 0.21
CA TYR A 63 -3.97 -7.07 -0.08
C TYR A 63 -4.18 -7.01 -1.60
N ALA A 64 -5.31 -7.55 -2.05
CA ALA A 64 -5.76 -7.41 -3.42
C ALA A 64 -7.27 -7.21 -3.50
N ASP A 65 -7.67 -6.39 -4.46
CA ASP A 65 -9.02 -6.30 -4.98
C ASP A 65 -8.98 -6.37 -6.52
N ARG A 66 -10.09 -6.04 -7.20
CA ARG A 66 -10.17 -6.13 -8.67
C ARG A 66 -9.21 -5.20 -9.42
N VAL A 67 -8.73 -4.14 -8.80
CA VAL A 67 -7.98 -3.06 -9.46
C VAL A 67 -6.68 -2.70 -8.76
N HIS A 68 -6.49 -3.14 -7.51
CA HIS A 68 -5.29 -2.90 -6.72
C HIS A 68 -4.71 -4.21 -6.20
N GLU A 69 -3.39 -4.33 -6.33
CA GLU A 69 -2.58 -5.23 -5.52
C GLU A 69 -1.61 -4.41 -4.69
N VAL A 70 -1.45 -4.76 -3.41
CA VAL A 70 -0.67 -4.01 -2.43
C VAL A 70 0.18 -4.97 -1.62
N ILE A 71 1.48 -4.71 -1.57
CA ILE A 71 2.43 -5.33 -0.62
C ILE A 71 2.84 -4.30 0.42
N PHE A 72 2.81 -4.71 1.68
CA PHE A 72 3.28 -3.88 2.79
C PHE A 72 4.72 -4.27 3.15
N ASN A 73 5.66 -3.36 2.90
CA ASN A 73 7.07 -3.51 3.23
C ASN A 73 7.27 -3.22 4.72
N VAL A 74 7.55 -4.23 5.53
CA VAL A 74 7.80 -4.09 6.97
C VAL A 74 9.28 -4.34 7.25
N PRO A 75 10.05 -3.39 7.83
CA PRO A 75 11.47 -3.61 8.14
C PRO A 75 11.72 -4.86 8.98
N TYR A 76 10.82 -5.16 9.92
CA TYR A 76 10.87 -6.32 10.82
C TYR A 76 10.87 -7.67 10.11
N THR A 77 10.33 -7.77 8.91
CA THR A 77 10.25 -9.04 8.17
C THR A 77 11.42 -9.23 7.21
N VAL A 78 12.23 -8.18 7.01
CA VAL A 78 13.39 -8.18 6.12
C VAL A 78 14.61 -8.75 6.82
N ARG A 79 15.30 -9.66 6.13
CA ARG A 79 16.50 -10.36 6.61
C ARG A 79 17.68 -10.02 5.72
N SER A 80 18.88 -10.26 6.24
CA SER A 80 20.09 -10.21 5.42
C SER A 80 20.01 -11.28 4.32
N PRO A 81 20.39 -10.95 3.08
CA PRO A 81 20.36 -11.91 2.00
C PRO A 81 21.40 -13.01 2.26
N PRO A 82 21.11 -14.27 1.86
CA PRO A 82 22.06 -15.36 1.96
C PRO A 82 23.32 -15.08 1.12
N PRO A 83 24.51 -15.50 1.58
CA PRO A 83 25.73 -15.40 0.79
C PRO A 83 25.60 -16.25 -0.48
N GLY A 84 25.67 -15.64 -1.66
CA GLY A 84 25.43 -16.34 -2.94
C GLY A 84 25.39 -15.41 -4.16
N ASN A 85 24.82 -15.88 -5.28
CA ASN A 85 24.67 -15.15 -6.53
C ASN A 85 23.33 -14.39 -6.67
N SER A 86 22.64 -14.11 -5.56
CA SER A 86 21.41 -13.33 -5.57
C SER A 86 21.71 -11.86 -5.89
N THR A 87 20.76 -11.15 -6.51
CA THR A 87 20.92 -9.72 -6.83
C THR A 87 21.14 -8.85 -5.58
N TRP A 88 20.78 -9.36 -4.39
CA TRP A 88 20.98 -8.73 -3.09
C TRP A 88 22.26 -9.17 -2.37
N ALA A 89 23.02 -10.14 -2.87
CA ALA A 89 24.18 -10.71 -2.19
C ALA A 89 25.29 -9.71 -1.84
N THR A 90 25.40 -8.60 -2.58
CA THR A 90 26.33 -7.50 -2.29
C THR A 90 25.85 -6.56 -1.18
N THR A 91 24.60 -6.72 -0.73
CA THR A 91 23.95 -5.89 0.28
C THR A 91 23.86 -6.65 1.60
N SER A 92 24.90 -6.53 2.43
CA SER A 92 25.02 -7.31 3.68
C SER A 92 24.02 -6.94 4.78
N MET A 93 23.50 -5.70 4.78
CA MET A 93 22.68 -5.16 5.87
C MET A 93 21.18 -5.11 5.51
N PRO A 94 20.27 -5.58 6.39
CA PRO A 94 18.82 -5.53 6.16
C PRO A 94 18.31 -4.11 5.91
N SER A 95 18.88 -3.11 6.58
CA SER A 95 18.52 -1.69 6.38
C SER A 95 18.74 -1.21 4.95
N ARG A 96 19.85 -1.61 4.32
CA ARG A 96 20.15 -1.27 2.92
C ARG A 96 19.23 -1.99 1.95
N VAL A 97 18.84 -3.23 2.26
CA VAL A 97 17.83 -3.97 1.48
C VAL A 97 16.48 -3.26 1.60
N PHE A 98 16.05 -2.93 2.82
CA PHE A 98 14.79 -2.25 3.09
C PHE A 98 14.67 -0.95 2.29
N ARG A 99 15.69 -0.08 2.36
CA ARG A 99 15.69 1.21 1.64
C ARG A 99 15.58 1.05 0.11
N LYS A 100 16.07 -0.06 -0.45
CA LYS A 100 15.95 -0.38 -1.88
C LYS A 100 14.56 -0.89 -2.24
N ILE A 101 13.98 -1.77 -1.42
CA ILE A 101 12.63 -2.30 -1.67
C ILE A 101 11.57 -1.20 -1.52
N SER A 102 11.78 -0.27 -0.58
CA SER A 102 10.85 0.83 -0.28
C SER A 102 11.06 2.07 -1.14
N SER A 103 11.98 2.07 -2.10
CA SER A 103 12.34 3.29 -2.85
C SER A 103 11.18 3.86 -3.68
N ASP A 104 10.23 3.02 -4.07
CA ASP A 104 9.08 3.41 -4.90
C ASP A 104 7.83 3.68 -4.07
N ASP A 105 7.92 3.53 -2.76
CA ASP A 105 6.83 3.79 -1.84
C ASP A 105 6.58 5.29 -1.80
N HIS A 106 5.34 5.69 -2.08
CA HIS A 106 4.91 7.10 -1.97
C HIS A 106 4.25 7.39 -0.63
N VAL A 107 3.75 6.34 0.03
CA VAL A 107 3.04 6.40 1.29
C VAL A 107 3.77 5.53 2.30
N CYS A 108 3.92 6.07 3.51
CA CYS A 108 4.50 5.40 4.66
C CYS A 108 3.45 5.36 5.78
N VAL A 109 3.22 4.17 6.34
CA VAL A 109 2.45 4.02 7.58
C VAL A 109 3.44 3.86 8.72
N VAL A 110 3.22 4.59 9.81
CA VAL A 110 4.09 4.55 10.99
C VAL A 110 3.23 4.25 12.21
N TRP A 111 3.37 3.04 12.74
CA TRP A 111 2.88 2.75 14.08
C TRP A 111 3.79 3.41 15.10
N ILE A 112 3.25 4.25 15.99
CA ILE A 112 4.02 5.07 16.90
C ILE A 112 3.41 5.05 18.30
N GLU A 113 4.18 4.71 19.33
CA GLU A 113 3.65 4.67 20.72
C GLU A 113 3.60 6.06 21.38
N ASP A 114 4.52 6.95 21.01
CA ASP A 114 4.62 8.33 21.50
C ASP A 114 4.69 9.32 20.33
N LEU A 115 3.60 10.10 20.17
CA LEU A 115 3.45 11.08 19.10
C LEU A 115 4.34 12.33 19.25
N ARG A 116 5.08 12.51 20.36
CA ARG A 116 6.01 13.64 20.47
C ARG A 116 7.04 13.58 19.35
N ASN A 117 7.27 14.71 18.67
CA ASN A 117 8.24 14.86 17.58
C ASN A 117 8.04 13.92 16.37
N TYR A 118 6.82 13.43 16.13
CA TYR A 118 6.51 12.54 15.00
C TYR A 118 6.77 13.19 13.61
N GLU A 119 6.68 14.52 13.50
CA GLU A 119 7.04 15.23 12.27
C GLU A 119 8.53 15.15 11.97
N GLN A 120 9.38 15.22 13.01
CA GLN A 120 10.82 15.00 12.88
C GLN A 120 11.12 13.54 12.54
N LEU A 121 10.32 12.59 13.02
CA LEU A 121 10.42 11.18 12.61
C LEU A 121 10.22 11.01 11.10
N ALA A 122 9.19 11.64 10.52
CA ALA A 122 8.95 11.59 9.08
C ALA A 122 10.15 12.13 8.28
N ARG A 123 10.78 13.21 8.76
CA ARG A 123 12.01 13.75 8.15
C ARG A 123 13.16 12.76 8.23
N ARG A 124 13.41 12.16 9.40
CA ARG A 124 14.46 11.13 9.57
C ARG A 124 14.25 9.91 8.68
N ILE A 125 13.01 9.42 8.56
CA ILE A 125 12.68 8.31 7.66
C ILE A 125 13.03 8.68 6.22
N ARG A 126 12.62 9.87 5.75
CA ARG A 126 12.94 10.39 4.41
C ARG A 126 14.45 10.51 4.19
N GLU A 127 15.18 11.13 5.12
CA GLU A 127 16.63 11.36 5.03
C GLU A 127 17.42 10.05 5.04
N SER A 128 16.92 9.03 5.74
CA SER A 128 17.53 7.70 5.76
C SER A 128 17.27 6.88 4.48
N ALA A 129 16.28 7.27 3.68
CA ALA A 129 15.92 6.55 2.46
C ALA A 129 16.97 6.75 1.36
N VAL A 130 16.87 5.97 0.28
CA VAL A 130 17.73 6.20 -0.90
C VAL A 130 17.43 7.58 -1.53
N PRO A 131 18.41 8.24 -2.17
CA PRO A 131 18.19 9.55 -2.79
C PRO A 131 17.05 9.59 -3.83
N SER A 132 16.74 8.44 -4.43
CA SER A 132 15.64 8.26 -5.39
C SER A 132 14.27 7.95 -4.75
N ALA A 133 14.17 7.96 -3.42
CA ALA A 133 12.95 7.60 -2.71
C ALA A 133 11.81 8.60 -2.98
N ARG A 134 10.59 8.08 -3.16
CA ARG A 134 9.40 8.86 -3.53
C ARG A 134 8.42 9.09 -2.39
N LEU A 135 8.85 8.94 -1.14
CA LEU A 135 8.00 9.07 0.05
C LEU A 135 7.45 10.51 0.20
N MET A 136 6.12 10.64 0.17
CA MET A 136 5.43 11.94 0.25
C MET A 136 4.39 12.02 1.37
N VAL A 137 3.68 10.93 1.67
CA VAL A 137 2.57 10.93 2.64
C VAL A 137 2.89 9.99 3.79
N TYR A 138 2.63 10.43 5.02
CA TYR A 138 2.83 9.66 6.24
C TYR A 138 1.49 9.51 6.99
N LEU A 139 1.14 8.27 7.31
CA LEU A 139 -0.02 7.92 8.12
C LEU A 139 0.48 7.40 9.46
N PHE A 140 0.36 8.21 10.51
CA PHE A 140 0.74 7.79 11.86
C PHE A 140 -0.45 7.15 12.56
N VAL A 141 -0.20 5.99 13.16
CA VAL A 141 -1.16 5.23 13.95
C VAL A 141 -0.65 5.21 15.38
N ASN A 142 -1.33 5.92 16.28
CA ASN A 142 -0.98 5.95 17.70
C ASN A 142 -2.05 5.25 18.53
N PRO A 143 -1.74 4.13 19.20
CA PRO A 143 -2.67 3.52 20.15
C PRO A 143 -2.88 4.46 21.36
N LEU A 144 -4.14 4.77 21.66
CA LEU A 144 -4.48 5.59 22.82
C LEU A 144 -4.28 4.79 24.11
N LYS A 145 -3.69 5.46 25.11
CA LYS A 145 -3.44 4.89 26.45
C LYS A 145 -4.60 5.25 27.39
N ASN A 146 -4.64 4.63 28.57
CA ASN A 146 -5.54 4.96 29.70
C ASN A 146 -7.04 4.71 29.43
N ASN A 147 -7.44 3.43 29.37
CA ASN A 147 -8.84 2.96 29.21
C ASN A 147 -9.47 3.23 27.83
N ALA A 148 -8.69 3.69 26.86
CA ALA A 148 -9.09 3.83 25.46
C ALA A 148 -8.58 2.64 24.61
N ASP A 149 -8.56 1.45 25.21
CA ASP A 149 -7.99 0.26 24.58
C ASP A 149 -8.72 -0.07 23.27
N GLY A 150 -7.95 -0.24 22.20
CA GLY A 150 -8.50 -0.46 20.86
C GLY A 150 -9.03 0.80 20.16
N LEU A 151 -8.71 2.00 20.66
CA LEU A 151 -8.85 3.26 19.93
C LEU A 151 -7.48 3.78 19.50
N TYR A 152 -7.44 4.36 18.30
CA TYR A 152 -6.21 4.80 17.63
C TYR A 152 -6.35 6.22 17.14
N TRP A 153 -5.42 7.08 17.53
CA TRP A 153 -5.33 8.44 17.03
C TRP A 153 -4.51 8.46 15.75
N ILE A 154 -5.13 8.93 14.67
CA ILE A 154 -4.53 9.01 13.35
C ILE A 154 -3.98 10.41 13.09
N ARG A 155 -2.72 10.51 12.67
CA ARG A 155 -2.17 11.73 12.06
C ARG A 155 -1.86 11.51 10.59
N VAL A 156 -2.26 12.46 9.76
CA VAL A 156 -1.97 12.46 8.32
C VAL A 156 -1.03 13.62 8.04
N LEU A 157 0.20 13.31 7.66
CA LEU A 157 1.25 14.30 7.42
C LEU A 157 1.72 14.23 5.97
N VAL A 158 1.65 15.38 5.28
CA VAL A 158 2.25 15.60 3.97
C VAL A 158 3.34 16.64 4.14
N PRO A 159 4.57 16.22 4.49
CA PRO A 159 5.57 17.20 4.81
C PRO A 159 6.12 17.85 3.54
N ILE A 160 6.20 19.18 3.56
CA ILE A 160 6.68 19.98 2.45
C ILE A 160 8.19 19.79 2.35
N HIS A 161 8.61 19.04 1.33
CA HIS A 161 9.98 18.58 1.20
C HIS A 161 10.44 18.64 -0.25
N GLY A 162 11.49 19.40 -0.50
CA GLY A 162 12.16 19.46 -1.79
C GLY A 162 12.88 20.79 -1.96
N THR A 163 14.17 20.74 -2.27
CA THR A 163 14.90 21.89 -2.83
C THR A 163 14.53 22.13 -4.29
N ASN A 164 13.96 21.11 -4.95
CA ASN A 164 13.46 21.18 -6.31
C ASN A 164 12.06 21.85 -6.34
N PRO A 165 11.87 22.91 -7.13
CA PRO A 165 10.57 23.57 -7.30
C PRO A 165 9.42 22.62 -7.66
N VAL A 166 9.69 21.56 -8.42
CA VAL A 166 8.68 20.57 -8.83
C VAL A 166 8.20 19.75 -7.63
N ALA A 167 9.12 19.26 -6.80
CA ALA A 167 8.79 18.49 -5.60
C ALA A 167 8.07 19.35 -4.56
N PHE A 168 8.48 20.62 -4.43
CA PHE A 168 7.80 21.59 -3.57
C PHE A 168 6.34 21.80 -4.01
N ALA A 169 6.12 22.16 -5.28
CA ALA A 169 4.77 22.35 -5.82
C ALA A 169 3.91 21.08 -5.74
N ALA A 170 4.51 19.91 -5.95
CA ALA A 170 3.84 18.64 -5.80
C ALA A 170 3.38 18.41 -4.35
N SER A 171 4.27 18.58 -3.37
CA SER A 171 3.93 18.44 -1.96
C SER A 171 2.86 19.44 -1.50
N GLN A 172 2.89 20.68 -2.03
CA GLN A 172 1.89 21.69 -1.74
C GLN A 172 0.49 21.29 -2.25
N ARG A 173 0.40 20.86 -3.51
CA ARG A 173 -0.87 20.38 -4.11
C ARG A 173 -1.44 19.17 -3.38
N LEU A 174 -0.58 18.27 -2.90
CA LEU A 174 -1.00 17.13 -2.08
C LEU A 174 -1.51 17.59 -0.71
N ASN A 175 -0.84 18.56 -0.09
CA ASN A 175 -1.26 19.10 1.19
C ASN A 175 -2.65 19.78 1.12
N GLU A 176 -2.94 20.46 0.01
CA GLU A 176 -4.26 21.04 -0.27
C GLU A 176 -5.35 19.98 -0.51
N SER A 177 -4.97 18.76 -0.89
CA SER A 177 -5.89 17.65 -1.22
C SER A 177 -5.91 16.52 -0.21
N VAL A 178 -5.40 16.74 1.02
CA VAL A 178 -5.35 15.72 2.09
C VAL A 178 -6.73 15.12 2.38
N LEU A 179 -7.78 15.92 2.32
CA LEU A 179 -9.17 15.47 2.52
C LEU A 179 -9.65 14.52 1.41
N GLY A 180 -8.97 14.48 0.27
CA GLY A 180 -9.26 13.58 -0.85
C GLY A 180 -8.55 12.22 -0.77
N PHE A 181 -7.72 11.98 0.25
CA PHE A 181 -6.97 10.73 0.36
C PHE A 181 -7.79 9.53 0.77
N GLY A 182 -9.01 9.69 1.30
CA GLY A 182 -9.84 8.56 1.69
C GLY A 182 -10.59 8.80 3.00
N PRO A 183 -11.01 7.74 3.70
CA PRO A 183 -11.87 7.86 4.87
C PRO A 183 -11.18 8.46 6.10
N LEU A 184 -9.84 8.44 6.16
CA LEU A 184 -9.09 9.01 7.28
C LEU A 184 -8.79 10.50 7.06
N VAL A 185 -9.03 11.29 8.09
CA VAL A 185 -8.65 12.71 8.19
C VAL A 185 -7.65 12.88 9.34
N ASP A 186 -6.77 13.88 9.24
CA ASP A 186 -5.83 14.21 10.33
C ASP A 186 -6.60 14.48 11.63
N GLY A 187 -6.12 13.89 12.73
CA GLY A 187 -6.71 14.04 14.05
C GLY A 187 -7.85 13.06 14.37
N MET A 188 -8.25 12.20 13.43
CA MET A 188 -9.36 11.27 13.65
C MET A 188 -9.00 10.16 14.65
N ILE A 189 -9.99 9.73 15.44
CA ILE A 189 -9.89 8.56 16.32
C ILE A 189 -10.66 7.40 15.69
N VAL A 190 -10.01 6.24 15.59
CA VAL A 190 -10.53 5.06 14.90
C VAL A 190 -10.53 3.86 15.82
N SER A 191 -11.54 3.00 15.73
CA SER A 191 -11.60 1.75 16.47
C SER A 191 -10.77 0.64 15.81
N ARG A 192 -10.30 -0.32 16.61
CA ARG A 192 -9.52 -1.50 16.20
C ARG A 192 -10.10 -2.21 14.98
N HIS A 193 -11.42 -2.39 14.96
CA HIS A 193 -12.13 -3.14 13.90
C HIS A 193 -12.10 -2.42 12.55
N ALA A 194 -12.04 -1.08 12.53
CA ALA A 194 -12.02 -0.28 11.31
C ALA A 194 -10.60 0.13 10.88
N LEU A 195 -9.62 0.06 11.79
CA LEU A 195 -8.29 0.62 11.61
C LEU A 195 -7.60 0.13 10.32
N GLY A 196 -7.45 -1.18 10.14
CA GLY A 196 -6.75 -1.73 8.98
C GLY A 196 -7.42 -1.35 7.65
N LEU A 197 -8.75 -1.41 7.59
CA LEU A 197 -9.54 -1.03 6.41
C LEU A 197 -9.38 0.44 6.06
N MET A 198 -9.50 1.32 7.06
CA MET A 198 -9.40 2.76 6.86
C MET A 198 -7.99 3.18 6.47
N ILE A 199 -6.95 2.67 7.14
CA ILE A 199 -5.56 2.95 6.78
C ILE A 199 -5.25 2.48 5.37
N ARG A 200 -5.65 1.26 5.02
CA ARG A 200 -5.42 0.71 3.68
C ARG A 200 -6.09 1.56 2.60
N ASN A 201 -7.37 1.87 2.74
CA ASN A 201 -8.11 2.63 1.74
C ASN A 201 -7.52 4.04 1.57
N THR A 202 -7.18 4.70 2.69
CA THR A 202 -6.51 6.01 2.63
C THR A 202 -5.14 5.91 1.99
N ALA A 203 -4.36 4.87 2.29
CA ALA A 203 -3.02 4.72 1.73
C ALA A 203 -3.05 4.44 0.22
N ILE A 204 -4.00 3.63 -0.27
CA ILE A 204 -4.19 3.37 -1.71
C ILE A 204 -4.55 4.66 -2.46
N SER A 205 -5.52 5.42 -1.95
CA SER A 205 -5.96 6.66 -2.58
C SER A 205 -4.91 7.77 -2.47
N ALA A 206 -4.19 7.87 -1.35
CA ALA A 206 -3.02 8.76 -1.23
C ALA A 206 -1.91 8.38 -2.22
N HIS A 207 -1.62 7.09 -2.40
CA HIS A 207 -0.65 6.64 -3.41
C HIS A 207 -1.04 7.07 -4.82
N GLN A 208 -2.32 6.94 -5.19
CA GLN A 208 -2.83 7.40 -6.48
C GLN A 208 -2.69 8.92 -6.64
N ALA A 209 -3.03 9.69 -5.60
CA ALA A 209 -2.87 11.13 -5.60
C ALA A 209 -1.39 11.53 -5.79
N CYS A 210 -0.46 10.89 -5.06
CA CYS A 210 0.97 11.12 -5.22
C CYS A 210 1.42 10.89 -6.66
N LYS A 211 0.97 9.80 -7.30
CA LYS A 211 1.27 9.52 -8.70
C LYS A 211 0.73 10.60 -9.64
N VAL A 212 -0.51 11.06 -9.46
CA VAL A 212 -1.11 12.10 -10.30
C VAL A 212 -0.37 13.43 -10.20
N VAL A 213 0.18 13.74 -9.03
CA VAL A 213 0.87 15.00 -8.79
C VAL A 213 2.33 14.96 -9.24
N MET A 214 3.00 13.81 -9.07
CA MET A 214 4.41 13.62 -9.46
C MET A 214 4.58 13.30 -10.94
N ASP A 215 3.71 12.45 -11.48
CA ASP A 215 3.67 12.14 -12.90
C ASP A 215 2.63 13.07 -13.52
N THR A 216 3.04 14.15 -14.20
CA THR A 216 2.15 14.95 -15.06
C THR A 216 1.53 14.02 -16.12
N TYR A 217 0.44 13.35 -15.73
CA TYR A 217 -0.48 12.49 -16.46
C TYR A 217 0.11 11.71 -17.66
N THR A 218 0.47 10.45 -17.42
CA THR A 218 0.18 9.39 -18.41
C THR A 218 -0.75 8.39 -17.75
N ARG A 219 -2.05 8.49 -18.05
CA ARG A 219 -3.04 7.49 -17.64
C ARG A 219 -2.55 6.10 -18.10
N PRO A 220 -2.43 5.08 -17.23
CA PRO A 220 -2.02 3.75 -17.66
C PRO A 220 -3.14 2.96 -18.37
N TYR A 221 -4.28 3.59 -18.67
CA TYR A 221 -5.47 2.93 -19.23
C TYR A 221 -5.58 2.99 -20.76
N VAL A 222 -4.53 3.42 -21.47
CA VAL A 222 -4.45 3.25 -22.93
C VAL A 222 -3.19 2.48 -23.30
N THR A 223 -3.06 1.27 -22.75
CA THR A 223 -2.20 0.21 -23.31
C THR A 223 -2.98 -1.10 -23.32
N SER A 224 -4.15 -1.06 -23.96
CA SER A 224 -4.85 -2.23 -24.51
C SER A 224 -5.46 -1.91 -25.88
N ALA A 225 -4.74 -1.12 -26.68
CA ALA A 225 -5.01 -0.93 -28.11
C ALA A 225 -3.78 -1.19 -29.01
N ASP A 226 -2.60 -1.44 -28.43
CA ASP A 226 -1.36 -1.69 -29.21
C ASP A 226 -0.93 -3.16 -29.28
N PHE A 227 -1.78 -4.10 -28.84
CA PHE A 227 -1.60 -5.52 -29.14
C PHE A 227 -2.38 -5.99 -30.38
N SER A 228 -3.22 -5.13 -30.98
CA SER A 228 -3.99 -5.40 -32.20
C SER A 228 -3.40 -4.77 -33.47
N VAL A 229 -2.39 -3.90 -33.36
CA VAL A 229 -1.78 -3.24 -34.54
C VAL A 229 -0.49 -3.92 -35.00
N LEU A 230 0.18 -4.69 -34.14
CA LEU A 230 1.39 -5.46 -34.53
C LEU A 230 1.12 -6.88 -35.04
N SER A 231 -0.09 -7.41 -34.91
CA SER A 231 -0.51 -8.67 -35.56
C SER A 231 -1.14 -8.47 -36.94
N THR A 232 -1.55 -7.24 -37.30
CA THR A 232 -2.16 -6.94 -38.60
C THR A 232 -1.11 -6.69 -39.71
N VAL A 233 0.13 -6.32 -39.36
CA VAL A 233 1.20 -6.08 -40.35
C VAL A 233 1.95 -7.36 -40.75
N ARG A 234 1.75 -8.49 -40.05
CA ARG A 234 2.40 -9.78 -40.39
C ARG A 234 1.52 -10.78 -41.13
N THR A 235 0.28 -10.42 -41.49
CA THR A 235 -0.63 -11.33 -42.23
C THR A 235 -1.10 -10.76 -43.58
N THR A 236 -0.40 -9.77 -44.14
CA THR A 236 -0.62 -9.26 -45.51
C THR A 236 0.53 -9.58 -46.47
N GLN A 237 1.39 -10.55 -46.13
CA GLN A 237 2.39 -11.12 -47.06
C GLN A 237 2.22 -12.62 -47.34
N ALA A 238 1.16 -13.27 -46.82
CA ALA A 238 0.96 -14.71 -46.97
C ALA A 238 -0.37 -15.13 -47.65
N VAL A 239 -1.11 -14.21 -48.28
CA VAL A 239 -2.39 -14.54 -48.96
C VAL A 239 -2.44 -14.02 -50.40
N HIS A 240 -1.29 -13.95 -51.09
CA HIS A 240 -1.26 -13.74 -52.54
C HIS A 240 -0.48 -14.83 -53.26
N ARG A 241 -0.86 -16.09 -53.06
CA ARG A 241 -0.57 -17.22 -53.97
C ARG A 241 -1.39 -18.45 -53.58
N ARG A 242 -2.67 -18.44 -53.93
CA ARG A 242 -3.48 -19.58 -54.40
C ARG A 242 -4.96 -19.24 -54.22
N ALA A 243 -5.53 -18.66 -55.27
CA ALA A 243 -6.95 -18.74 -55.53
C ALA A 243 -7.10 -19.03 -57.02
N SER A 244 -7.39 -20.27 -57.37
CA SER A 244 -8.09 -20.60 -58.60
C SER A 244 -9.07 -21.74 -58.32
N SER A 245 -10.32 -21.46 -58.68
CA SER A 245 -11.47 -22.33 -58.98
C SER A 245 -12.32 -22.96 -57.85
N SER A 246 -13.45 -22.25 -57.61
CA SER A 246 -14.86 -22.71 -57.67
C SER A 246 -15.57 -23.30 -56.44
N PRO A 247 -16.91 -23.10 -56.33
CA PRO A 247 -17.66 -23.15 -55.07
C PRO A 247 -18.63 -24.34 -54.97
N SER A 248 -18.91 -24.82 -53.76
CA SER A 248 -20.19 -25.44 -53.43
C SER A 248 -20.43 -25.51 -51.92
N ASP A 249 -21.58 -24.97 -51.54
CA ASP A 249 -22.53 -25.44 -50.53
C ASP A 249 -22.24 -25.50 -49.01
N THR A 250 -23.23 -24.92 -48.32
CA THR A 250 -23.86 -25.29 -47.03
C THR A 250 -23.27 -24.77 -45.70
N ASP A 251 -24.05 -23.84 -45.13
CA ASP A 251 -24.49 -23.73 -43.72
C ASP A 251 -23.63 -24.32 -42.60
N ALA A 252 -23.08 -23.44 -41.76
CA ALA A 252 -22.86 -23.74 -40.35
C ALA A 252 -22.96 -22.47 -39.50
N ILE A 253 -24.12 -22.32 -38.85
CA ILE A 253 -24.36 -21.40 -37.73
C ILE A 253 -23.45 -21.81 -36.57
N VAL A 254 -22.48 -20.96 -36.20
CA VAL A 254 -21.67 -21.16 -34.98
C VAL A 254 -22.20 -20.23 -33.89
N ARG A 255 -22.95 -20.82 -32.95
CA ARG A 255 -23.29 -20.25 -31.65
C ARG A 255 -22.01 -20.00 -30.86
N LEU A 256 -21.76 -18.75 -30.46
CA LEU A 256 -20.78 -18.42 -29.41
C LEU A 256 -21.32 -18.92 -28.05
N SER A 257 -20.64 -19.89 -27.44
CA SER A 257 -20.76 -20.20 -26.03
C SER A 257 -19.60 -19.54 -25.28
N CYS A 258 -19.90 -18.48 -24.53
CA CYS A 258 -18.98 -17.90 -23.54
C CYS A 258 -18.87 -18.85 -22.34
N MET A 259 -17.74 -19.55 -22.18
CA MET A 259 -17.37 -20.12 -20.88
C MET A 259 -16.79 -19.00 -20.01
N HIS A 260 -17.56 -18.58 -19.00
CA HIS A 260 -17.07 -17.83 -17.86
C HIS A 260 -16.33 -18.79 -16.92
N SER A 261 -15.02 -18.59 -16.74
CA SER A 261 -14.32 -19.18 -15.61
C SER A 261 -14.47 -18.24 -14.41
N VAL A 262 -15.38 -18.62 -13.50
CA VAL A 262 -15.55 -18.02 -12.18
C VAL A 262 -14.50 -18.65 -11.26
N ILE A 263 -13.59 -17.85 -10.70
CA ILE A 263 -12.77 -18.28 -9.57
C ILE A 263 -13.59 -18.02 -8.30
N ILE A 264 -14.07 -19.10 -7.69
CA ILE A 264 -14.70 -19.10 -6.37
C ILE A 264 -13.58 -19.36 -5.36
N CYS A 265 -13.26 -18.36 -4.54
CA CYS A 265 -12.50 -18.58 -3.31
C CYS A 265 -13.49 -18.72 -2.16
N ASP A 266 -13.69 -19.95 -1.69
CA ASP A 266 -14.46 -20.23 -0.49
C ASP A 266 -13.80 -19.60 0.74
N SER A 267 -14.58 -18.81 1.48
CA SER A 267 -14.23 -18.30 2.80
C SER A 267 -14.91 -19.18 3.86
N PRO A 268 -14.25 -19.56 4.96
CA PRO A 268 -14.94 -20.27 6.04
C PRO A 268 -15.90 -19.34 6.80
N PRO A 269 -17.00 -19.86 7.38
CA PRO A 269 -18.06 -19.05 7.94
C PRO A 269 -17.76 -18.69 9.41
N TYR A 270 -17.84 -17.40 9.76
CA TYR A 270 -18.10 -17.01 11.15
C TYR A 270 -19.19 -15.95 11.23
N HIS A 271 -20.06 -16.17 12.22
CA HIS A 271 -21.39 -15.63 12.39
C HIS A 271 -21.47 -14.10 12.60
N ALA A 272 -22.45 -13.52 11.90
CA ALA A 272 -23.38 -12.45 12.26
C ALA A 272 -23.03 -11.46 13.39
N GLY A 273 -23.04 -10.17 13.04
CA GLY A 273 -23.24 -9.06 13.95
C GLY A 273 -23.22 -7.73 13.20
N PHE A 274 -24.39 -7.23 12.79
CA PHE A 274 -24.54 -5.87 12.29
C PHE A 274 -24.29 -4.90 13.46
N THR A 275 -23.12 -4.27 13.51
CA THR A 275 -22.79 -3.25 14.51
C THR A 275 -22.78 -1.88 13.85
N ARG A 276 -23.65 -0.98 14.34
CA ARG A 276 -23.71 0.43 13.93
C ARG A 276 -22.36 1.10 14.21
N ILE A 277 -21.80 1.75 13.19
CA ILE A 277 -20.58 2.56 13.29
C ILE A 277 -20.98 3.89 13.96
N PHE A 278 -20.51 4.11 15.19
CA PHE A 278 -20.55 5.43 15.82
C PHE A 278 -19.32 6.21 15.38
N LEU A 279 -19.51 7.23 14.54
CA LEU A 279 -18.49 8.20 14.18
C LEU A 279 -18.57 9.34 15.19
N TRP A 280 -17.54 9.52 16.02
CA TRP A 280 -17.47 10.67 16.93
C TRP A 280 -16.45 11.66 16.38
N VAL A 281 -16.93 12.80 15.91
CA VAL A 281 -16.09 13.95 15.53
C VAL A 281 -15.98 14.82 16.77
N ALA A 282 -14.82 14.78 17.43
CA ALA A 282 -14.53 15.66 18.56
C ALA A 282 -14.40 17.10 18.06
N ASN A 283 -15.40 17.95 18.33
CA ASN A 283 -15.28 19.38 18.10
C ASN A 283 -14.76 20.05 19.38
N ASN A 284 -13.73 20.89 19.24
CA ASN A 284 -13.08 21.55 20.38
C ASN A 284 -14.05 22.50 21.10
N GLY A 285 -14.25 22.27 22.39
CA GLY A 285 -14.80 23.25 23.34
C GLY A 285 -16.25 23.04 23.76
N GLY A 286 -16.45 22.27 24.83
CA GLY A 286 -17.74 22.24 25.55
C GLY A 286 -17.80 21.09 26.56
N ARG A 287 -17.89 21.41 27.86
CA ARG A 287 -18.04 20.44 28.96
C ARG A 287 -19.29 19.58 28.74
N ALA A 288 -19.13 18.25 28.68
CA ALA A 288 -20.24 17.30 28.73
C ALA A 288 -20.41 16.75 30.16
N LYS A 289 -21.60 16.93 30.72
CA LYS A 289 -22.10 16.21 31.91
C LYS A 289 -22.52 14.81 31.47
N ILE A 290 -22.15 13.81 32.28
CA ILE A 290 -22.54 12.41 32.12
C ILE A 290 -23.82 12.21 32.94
N ASP A 291 -24.95 11.95 32.30
CA ASP A 291 -26.12 11.36 32.95
C ASP A 291 -26.14 9.86 32.64
N THR A 292 -26.14 9.06 33.69
CA THR A 292 -26.23 7.59 33.66
C THR A 292 -27.71 7.22 33.67
N ALA A 293 -28.14 6.35 32.77
CA ALA A 293 -29.42 5.65 32.89
C ALA A 293 -29.15 4.14 32.90
N VAL A 294 -29.79 3.50 33.89
CA VAL A 294 -29.76 2.08 34.27
C VAL A 294 -30.24 1.17 33.16
#